data_AF-A0A8J4WCM5-F1
#
_entry.id   AF-A0A8J4WCM5-F1
#
_cell.length_a   1.000
_cell.length_b   1.000
_cell.length_c   1.000
_cell.angle_alpha   90.00
_cell.angle_beta   90.00
_cell.angle_gamma   90.00
#
_symmetry.space_group_name_H-M   'P 1'
#
loop_
_entity.id
_entity.type
_entity.pdbx_description
1 polymer ?
#
loop_
_entity_poly.entity_id
_entity_poly.type
_entity_poly.pdbx_seq_one_letter_code
_entity_poly.pdbx_strand_id
1 'polypeptide(L)'
;MTGECNYGGRVTDERDRRCLITILRDFLCPTIVTDARYKFSPSGLYFAPHKMEYSEYLEFIKLSHHKRENDVSVFALVLHPYTKSLPATQNPEVFGMHENVDITRELSETRMLTDSILLTVGQSSSGGGGSGFSDSELDAIASDILGKIPATFDMEEANKKYPVKYEESMNTVLVQEMERFNKYVYFQACDH
;
A
#
# COMPACT_ATOMS: atom_id res chain seq x y z
N MET A 1 19.08 6.98 17.51
CA MET A 1 20.32 6.54 16.85
C MET A 1 20.09 5.39 15.86
N THR A 2 19.40 4.31 16.23
CA THR A 2 19.19 3.15 15.33
C THR A 2 18.35 3.47 14.08
N GLY A 3 17.26 4.24 14.21
CA GLY A 3 16.38 4.60 13.08
C GLY A 3 17.05 5.47 12.01
N GLU A 4 17.73 6.54 12.43
CA GLU A 4 18.38 7.49 11.51
C GLU A 4 19.65 6.93 10.86
N CYS A 5 20.48 6.18 11.61
CA CYS A 5 21.75 5.68 11.07
C CYS A 5 21.62 4.36 10.29
N ASN A 6 20.71 3.45 10.66
CA ASN A 6 20.60 2.14 9.98
C ASN A 6 19.47 2.07 8.95
N TYR A 7 18.41 2.88 9.10
CA TYR A 7 17.24 2.87 8.21
C TYR A 7 17.07 4.18 7.44
N GLY A 8 17.67 5.28 7.90
CA GLY A 8 17.48 6.62 7.33
C GLY A 8 17.98 6.80 5.89
N GLY A 9 18.97 6.00 5.44
CA GLY A 9 19.45 6.05 4.06
C GLY A 9 18.49 5.43 3.03
N ARG A 10 17.49 4.65 3.46
CA ARG A 10 16.49 4.01 2.59
C ARG A 10 15.15 4.73 2.59
N VAL A 11 14.94 5.65 3.53
CA VAL A 11 13.69 6.39 3.72
C VAL A 11 13.89 7.83 3.26
N THR A 12 13.36 8.13 2.07
CA THR A 12 13.53 9.43 1.42
C THR A 12 12.45 10.43 1.83
N ASP A 13 11.23 9.99 2.13
CA ASP A 13 10.13 10.86 2.58
C ASP A 13 10.20 11.15 4.08
N GLU A 14 9.91 12.39 4.46
CA GLU A 14 9.85 12.85 5.85
C GLU A 14 8.69 12.20 6.61
N ARG A 15 7.57 11.93 5.94
CA ARG A 15 6.42 11.27 6.57
C ARG A 15 6.75 9.82 6.94
N ASP A 16 7.42 9.10 6.05
CA ASP A 16 7.88 7.73 6.32
C ASP A 16 8.91 7.68 7.44
N ARG A 17 9.81 8.68 7.51
CA ARG A 17 10.78 8.82 8.61
C ARG A 17 10.08 8.99 9.95
N ARG A 18 9.06 9.85 10.01
CA ARG A 18 8.24 10.05 11.22
C ARG A 18 7.48 8.78 11.60
N CYS A 19 6.93 8.05 10.62
CA CYS A 19 6.27 6.77 10.85
C CYS A 19 7.24 5.75 11.47
N LEU A 20 8.43 5.60 10.87
CA LEU A 20 9.47 4.68 11.36
C LEU A 20 9.92 5.01 12.79
N ILE A 21 10.13 6.29 13.11
CA ILE A 21 10.49 6.70 14.47
C ILE A 21 9.37 6.40 15.47
N THR A 22 8.11 6.56 15.05
CA THR A 22 6.94 6.29 15.89
C THR A 22 6.87 4.80 16.23
N ILE A 23 6.96 3.93 15.21
CA ILE A 23 7.02 2.47 15.41
C ILE A 23 8.19 2.11 16.33
N LEU A 24 9.39 2.64 16.09
CA LEU A 24 10.54 2.34 16.94
C LEU A 24 10.35 2.78 18.40
N ARG A 25 9.62 3.87 18.67
CA ARG A 25 9.33 4.30 20.05
C ARG A 25 8.45 3.31 20.78
N ASP A 26 7.52 2.65 20.09
CA ASP A 26 6.63 1.67 20.71
C ASP A 26 7.37 0.38 21.09
N PHE A 27 8.39 -0.01 20.32
CA PHE A 27 9.19 -1.23 20.56
C PHE A 27 10.48 -1.00 21.37
N LEU A 28 11.06 0.20 21.34
CA LEU A 28 12.33 0.55 22.02
C LEU A 28 12.11 1.64 23.08
N CYS A 29 11.18 1.40 24.01
CA CYS A 29 10.88 2.28 25.12
C CYS A 29 11.41 1.70 26.45
N PRO A 30 11.83 2.53 27.44
CA PRO A 30 12.23 2.02 28.75
C PRO A 30 11.12 1.23 29.46
N THR A 31 9.86 1.54 29.17
CA THR A 31 8.68 0.90 29.73
C THR A 31 8.60 -0.59 29.42
N ILE A 32 9.14 -1.05 28.27
CA ILE A 32 9.19 -2.47 27.93
C ILE A 32 10.09 -3.28 28.88
N VAL A 33 11.12 -2.65 29.44
CA VAL A 33 12.08 -3.30 30.34
C VAL A 33 11.56 -3.27 31.77
N THR A 34 10.85 -2.21 32.15
CA THR A 34 10.32 -2.04 33.51
C THR A 34 9.01 -2.77 33.74
N ASP A 35 8.16 -2.88 32.71
CA ASP A 35 6.86 -3.55 32.82
C ASP A 35 6.91 -4.95 32.19
N ALA A 36 6.91 -5.97 33.04
CA ALA A 36 6.88 -7.37 32.64
C ALA A 36 5.58 -7.78 31.91
N ARG A 37 4.55 -6.92 31.89
CA ARG A 37 3.28 -7.14 31.18
C ARG A 37 3.06 -6.15 30.03
N TYR A 38 4.12 -5.53 29.54
CA TYR A 38 4.04 -4.62 28.40
C TYR A 38 3.46 -5.34 27.17
N LYS A 39 2.43 -4.72 26.58
CA LYS A 39 1.72 -5.23 25.39
C LYS A 39 2.07 -4.36 24.20
N PHE A 40 2.35 -4.99 23.06
CA PHE A 40 2.67 -4.30 21.81
C PHE A 40 1.42 -3.90 21.01
N SER A 41 0.27 -4.50 21.32
CA SER A 41 -0.99 -4.24 20.63
C SER A 41 -2.15 -4.14 21.62
N PRO A 42 -3.19 -3.32 21.34
CA PRO A 42 -4.42 -3.25 22.13
C PRO A 42 -5.11 -4.60 22.34
N SER A 43 -4.99 -5.55 21.39
CA SER A 43 -5.54 -6.91 21.54
C SER A 43 -4.94 -7.69 22.70
N GLY A 44 -3.75 -7.30 23.16
CA GLY A 44 -3.03 -7.97 24.25
C GLY A 44 -2.56 -9.38 23.93
N LEU A 45 -2.61 -9.78 22.65
CA LEU A 45 -2.05 -11.04 22.14
C LEU A 45 -0.52 -10.97 22.02
N TYR A 46 0.01 -9.79 21.74
CA TYR A 46 1.43 -9.54 21.55
C TYR A 46 2.00 -8.86 22.79
N PHE A 47 2.93 -9.51 23.49
CA PHE A 47 3.54 -9.00 24.71
C PHE A 47 5.03 -9.35 24.77
N ALA A 48 5.79 -8.58 25.55
CA ALA A 48 7.22 -8.85 25.75
C ALA A 48 7.38 -10.07 26.68
N PRO A 49 8.13 -11.11 26.28
CA PRO A 49 8.40 -12.24 27.17
C PRO A 49 9.23 -11.78 28.37
N HIS A 50 9.02 -12.41 29.53
CA HIS A 50 9.82 -12.12 30.71
C HIS A 50 11.31 -12.34 30.43
N LYS A 51 12.19 -11.70 31.21
CA LYS A 51 13.63 -11.92 31.14
C LYS A 51 13.92 -13.40 31.35
N MET A 52 14.43 -14.05 30.31
CA MET A 52 14.73 -15.48 30.23
C MET A 52 16.14 -15.70 29.68
N GLU A 53 16.65 -16.94 29.70
CA GLU A 53 17.89 -17.28 29.00
C GLU A 53 17.66 -17.32 27.48
N TYR A 54 18.71 -17.11 26.67
CA TYR A 54 18.61 -17.14 25.20
C TYR A 54 18.03 -18.47 24.67
N SER A 55 18.43 -19.58 25.28
CA SER A 55 17.91 -20.93 25.04
C SER A 55 16.38 -21.01 25.21
N GLU A 56 15.87 -20.44 26.29
CA GLU A 56 14.45 -20.38 26.65
C GLU A 56 13.66 -19.47 25.69
N TYR A 57 14.23 -18.35 25.23
CA TYR A 57 13.62 -17.51 24.19
C TYR A 57 13.44 -18.27 22.87
N LEU A 58 14.44 -19.06 22.46
CA LEU A 58 14.33 -19.88 21.25
C LEU A 58 13.28 -20.97 21.39
N GLU A 59 13.16 -21.57 22.58
CA GLU A 59 12.13 -22.58 22.85
C GLU A 59 10.73 -21.96 22.84
N PHE A 60 10.55 -20.78 23.43
CA PHE A 60 9.31 -20.01 23.38
C PHE A 60 8.86 -19.73 21.93
N ILE A 61 9.77 -19.26 21.07
CA ILE A 61 9.48 -19.00 19.66
C ILE A 61 9.15 -20.31 18.91
N LYS A 62 9.88 -21.40 19.17
CA LYS A 62 9.64 -22.70 18.51
C LYS A 62 8.33 -23.35 18.94
N LEU A 63 7.97 -23.28 20.22
CA LEU A 63 6.70 -23.78 20.76
C LEU A 63 5.49 -23.05 20.16
N SER A 64 5.61 -21.76 19.84
CA SER A 64 4.53 -21.03 19.15
C SER A 64 4.29 -21.48 17.69
N HIS A 65 5.27 -22.13 17.04
CA HIS A 65 5.16 -22.54 15.64
C HIS A 65 4.86 -24.05 15.42
N HIS A 66 5.00 -24.89 16.45
CA HIS A 66 4.92 -26.35 16.29
C HIS A 66 3.97 -26.99 17.32
N LYS A 67 2.69 -27.07 16.97
CA LYS A 67 1.67 -27.80 17.76
C LYS A 67 1.76 -29.30 17.45
N ARG A 68 2.72 -30.03 18.04
CA ARG A 68 2.67 -31.50 18.08
C ARG A 68 1.79 -31.93 19.24
N GLU A 69 0.74 -32.69 18.97
CA GLU A 69 -0.38 -32.96 19.89
C GLU A 69 -0.03 -33.76 21.16
N ASN A 70 1.17 -34.36 21.31
CA ASN A 70 1.39 -35.39 22.32
C ASN A 70 2.67 -35.27 23.18
N ASP A 71 3.39 -34.15 23.13
CA ASP A 71 4.56 -33.90 24.01
C ASP A 71 4.30 -32.63 24.85
N VAL A 72 3.50 -32.75 25.91
CA VAL A 72 3.41 -31.69 26.93
C VAL A 72 4.51 -31.93 27.95
N SER A 73 5.72 -31.48 27.66
CA SER A 73 6.78 -31.47 28.65
C SER A 73 6.35 -30.60 29.84
N VAL A 74 6.77 -30.97 31.04
CA VAL A 74 6.41 -30.34 32.33
C VAL A 74 6.69 -28.82 32.35
N PHE A 75 7.48 -28.32 31.40
CA PHE A 75 7.81 -26.91 31.20
C PHE A 75 6.65 -26.09 30.58
N ALA A 76 5.84 -26.71 29.72
CA ALA A 76 4.66 -26.07 29.12
C ALA A 76 3.59 -25.70 30.15
N LEU A 77 3.55 -26.37 31.31
CA LEU A 77 2.63 -26.05 32.41
C LEU A 77 3.03 -24.80 33.21
N VAL A 78 4.31 -24.45 33.26
CA VAL A 78 4.81 -23.27 34.00
C VAL A 78 4.66 -21.99 33.18
N LEU A 79 4.76 -22.09 31.85
CA LEU A 79 4.55 -20.97 30.90
C LEU A 79 3.12 -20.90 30.33
N HIS A 80 2.26 -21.87 30.65
CA HIS A 80 0.90 -22.05 30.12
C HIS A 80 -0.02 -20.82 30.11
N PRO A 81 -0.02 -19.92 31.12
CA PRO A 81 -0.88 -18.73 31.06
C PRO A 81 -0.39 -17.67 30.06
N TYR A 82 0.87 -17.73 29.64
CA TYR A 82 1.48 -16.78 28.71
C TYR A 82 1.56 -17.34 27.27
N THR A 83 1.54 -18.65 27.08
CA THR A 83 1.54 -19.29 25.76
C THR A 83 0.13 -19.36 25.17
N LYS A 84 -0.53 -18.23 24.94
CA LYS A 84 -1.51 -18.22 23.85
C LYS A 84 -0.70 -18.31 22.56
N SER A 85 -0.84 -19.41 21.83
CA SER A 85 -0.20 -19.56 20.51
C SER A 85 -0.44 -18.31 19.68
N LEU A 86 0.64 -17.65 19.26
CA LEU A 86 0.54 -16.54 18.32
C LEU A 86 -0.20 -17.04 17.07
N PRO A 87 -1.21 -16.31 16.59
CA PRO A 87 -1.94 -16.71 15.40
C PRO A 87 -0.97 -16.75 14.20
N ALA A 88 -1.15 -17.73 13.31
CA ALA A 88 -0.32 -17.86 12.10
C ALA A 88 -0.53 -16.65 11.17
N THR A 89 -1.75 -16.12 11.13
CA THR A 89 -2.10 -14.87 10.46
C THR A 89 -1.99 -13.73 11.46
N GLN A 90 -1.15 -12.75 11.18
CA GLN A 90 -0.94 -11.59 12.05
C GLN A 90 -1.94 -10.50 11.70
N ASN A 91 -2.63 -9.94 12.70
CA ASN A 91 -3.52 -8.81 12.48
C ASN A 91 -2.72 -7.53 12.19
N PRO A 92 -3.21 -6.62 11.32
CA PRO A 92 -2.50 -5.40 10.92
C PRO A 92 -2.20 -4.45 12.10
N GLU A 93 -2.97 -4.54 13.18
CA GLU A 93 -2.74 -3.77 14.42
C GLU A 93 -1.35 -3.96 15.03
N VAL A 94 -0.71 -5.13 14.85
CA VAL A 94 0.65 -5.37 15.38
C VAL A 94 1.69 -4.47 14.72
N PHE A 95 1.41 -4.00 13.51
CA PHE A 95 2.23 -3.06 12.75
C PHE A 95 1.74 -1.61 12.91
N GLY A 96 0.78 -1.35 13.81
CA GLY A 96 0.16 -0.04 13.99
C GLY A 96 -0.78 0.34 12.84
N MET A 97 -1.26 -0.63 12.06
CA MET A 97 -2.12 -0.41 10.90
C MET A 97 -3.60 -0.65 11.23
N HIS A 98 -4.49 0.03 10.50
CA HIS A 98 -5.94 -0.14 10.62
C HIS A 98 -6.41 -1.42 9.91
N GLU A 99 -7.50 -2.05 10.38
CA GLU A 99 -8.07 -3.29 9.81
C GLU A 99 -8.36 -3.19 8.30
N ASN A 100 -8.71 -2.00 7.82
CA ASN A 100 -8.92 -1.71 6.39
C ASN A 100 -7.70 -2.00 5.49
N VAL A 101 -6.50 -2.14 6.06
CA VAL A 101 -5.31 -2.55 5.30
C VAL A 101 -5.47 -3.97 4.76
N ASP A 102 -6.17 -4.85 5.48
CA ASP A 102 -6.45 -6.20 4.99
C ASP A 102 -7.33 -6.18 3.75
N ILE A 103 -8.37 -5.34 3.73
CA ILE A 103 -9.23 -5.15 2.54
C ILE A 103 -8.40 -4.66 1.36
N THR A 104 -7.51 -3.69 1.59
CA THR A 104 -6.67 -3.12 0.52
C THR A 104 -5.70 -4.16 -0.04
N ARG A 105 -5.07 -4.96 0.84
CA ARG A 105 -4.19 -6.07 0.49
C ARG A 105 -4.95 -7.12 -0.33
N GLU A 106 -6.11 -7.56 0.16
CA GLU A 106 -6.95 -8.57 -0.51
C GLU A 106 -7.44 -8.10 -1.88
N LEU A 107 -7.84 -6.83 -2.01
CA LEU A 107 -8.20 -6.24 -3.30
C LEU A 107 -7.01 -6.21 -4.26
N SER A 108 -5.82 -5.87 -3.77
CA SER A 108 -4.60 -5.86 -4.59
C SER A 108 -4.22 -7.28 -5.04
N GLU A 109 -4.28 -8.26 -4.13
CA GLU A 109 -4.01 -9.67 -4.44
C GLU A 109 -5.03 -10.23 -5.43
N THR A 110 -6.31 -9.92 -5.24
CA THR A 110 -7.38 -10.30 -6.16
C THR A 110 -7.15 -9.70 -7.53
N ARG A 111 -6.76 -8.42 -7.62
CA ARG A 111 -6.48 -7.76 -8.89
C ARG A 111 -5.30 -8.39 -9.60
N MET A 112 -4.20 -8.67 -8.90
CA MET A 112 -3.05 -9.37 -9.46
C MET A 112 -3.45 -10.76 -9.98
N LEU A 113 -4.26 -11.50 -9.23
CA LEU A 113 -4.80 -12.79 -9.67
C LEU A 113 -5.64 -12.62 -10.94
N THR A 114 -6.61 -11.71 -10.97
CA THR A 114 -7.47 -11.50 -12.15
C THR A 114 -6.68 -11.05 -13.36
N ASP A 115 -5.69 -10.18 -13.18
CA ASP A 115 -4.81 -9.71 -14.27
C ASP A 115 -3.98 -10.89 -14.82
N SER A 116 -3.43 -11.74 -13.94
CA SER A 116 -2.70 -12.94 -14.37
C SER A 116 -3.59 -13.97 -15.08
N ILE A 117 -4.83 -14.14 -14.64
CA ILE A 117 -5.82 -14.99 -15.32
C ILE A 117 -6.13 -14.41 -16.70
N LEU A 118 -6.33 -13.09 -16.81
CA LEU A 118 -6.62 -12.44 -18.10
C LEU A 118 -5.47 -12.63 -19.10
N LEU A 119 -4.22 -12.55 -18.63
CA LEU A 119 -3.04 -12.83 -19.45
C LEU A 119 -2.97 -14.28 -19.95
N THR A 120 -3.50 -15.24 -19.19
CA THR A 120 -3.50 -16.67 -19.59
C THR A 120 -4.69 -17.04 -20.48
N VAL A 121 -5.87 -16.45 -20.25
CA VAL A 121 -7.08 -16.68 -21.05
C VAL A 121 -6.91 -16.22 -22.51
N GLY A 122 -6.13 -15.16 -22.75
CA GLY A 122 -5.81 -14.66 -24.10
C GLY A 122 -4.74 -15.47 -24.87
N GLN A 123 -4.05 -16.42 -24.23
CA GLN A 123 -2.97 -17.20 -24.85
C GLN A 123 -3.38 -18.60 -25.32
N SER A 124 -4.57 -19.09 -24.95
CA SER A 124 -5.07 -20.41 -25.40
C SER A 124 -5.56 -20.46 -26.84
N SER A 125 -5.53 -19.37 -27.60
CA SER A 125 -5.77 -19.35 -29.06
C SER A 125 -4.46 -19.34 -29.84
N SER A 126 -3.59 -20.33 -29.60
CA SER A 126 -2.49 -20.65 -30.51
C SER A 126 -3.06 -21.36 -31.75
N GLY A 127 -3.64 -20.58 -32.64
CA GLY A 127 -4.23 -21.02 -33.91
C GLY A 127 -4.68 -19.83 -34.72
N GLY A 128 -3.78 -19.32 -35.55
CA GLY A 128 -3.94 -18.32 -36.62
C GLY A 128 -5.25 -17.53 -36.71
N GLY A 129 -5.15 -16.21 -36.47
CA GLY A 129 -6.08 -15.21 -37.01
C GLY A 129 -7.13 -14.69 -36.03
N GLY A 130 -6.91 -13.48 -35.52
CA GLY A 130 -7.97 -12.55 -35.13
C GLY A 130 -8.54 -12.70 -33.71
N SER A 131 -8.03 -11.89 -32.79
CA SER A 131 -8.88 -11.22 -31.78
C SER A 131 -8.21 -9.93 -31.29
N GLY A 132 -7.69 -9.14 -32.24
CA GLY A 132 -7.83 -7.70 -32.08
C GLY A 132 -9.29 -7.37 -32.39
N PHE A 133 -9.86 -6.34 -31.75
CA PHE A 133 -11.05 -5.70 -32.29
C PHE A 133 -10.87 -5.54 -33.80
N SER A 134 -11.88 -5.89 -34.59
CA SER A 134 -11.85 -5.63 -36.02
C SER A 134 -11.56 -4.14 -36.26
N ASP A 135 -10.89 -3.78 -37.35
CA ASP A 135 -10.59 -2.37 -37.66
C ASP A 135 -11.86 -1.50 -37.57
N SER A 136 -13.02 -2.05 -37.97
CA SER A 136 -14.33 -1.40 -37.81
C SER A 136 -14.78 -1.18 -36.36
N GLU A 137 -14.46 -2.10 -35.44
CA GLU A 137 -14.74 -1.94 -34.01
C GLU A 137 -13.77 -0.95 -33.37
N LEU A 138 -12.50 -0.96 -33.79
CA LEU A 138 -11.50 0.04 -33.37
C LEU A 138 -11.90 1.45 -33.83
N ASP A 139 -12.36 1.61 -35.08
CA ASP A 139 -12.84 2.88 -35.61
C ASP A 139 -14.10 3.39 -34.88
N ALA A 140 -15.01 2.48 -34.52
CA ALA A 140 -16.20 2.82 -33.75
C ALA A 140 -15.83 3.29 -32.33
N ILE A 141 -14.87 2.62 -31.68
CA ILE A 141 -14.35 2.99 -30.35
C ILE A 141 -13.59 4.33 -30.45
N ALA A 142 -12.73 4.51 -31.44
CA ALA A 142 -11.99 5.74 -31.67
C ALA A 142 -12.94 6.93 -31.92
N SER A 143 -14.00 6.73 -32.70
CA SER A 143 -15.02 7.76 -32.95
C SER A 143 -15.82 8.12 -31.70
N ASP A 144 -16.15 7.14 -30.86
CA ASP A 144 -16.83 7.37 -29.57
C ASP A 144 -15.91 8.10 -28.56
N ILE A 145 -14.63 7.77 -28.52
CA ILE A 145 -13.63 8.49 -27.71
C ILE A 145 -13.48 9.93 -28.21
N LEU A 146 -13.33 10.13 -29.53
CA LEU A 146 -13.20 11.46 -30.13
C LEU A 146 -14.44 12.32 -29.85
N GLY A 147 -15.64 11.73 -29.87
CA GLY A 147 -16.89 12.40 -29.54
C GLY A 147 -17.03 12.78 -28.05
N LYS A 148 -16.25 12.14 -27.15
CA LYS A 148 -16.24 12.43 -25.71
C LYS A 148 -15.17 13.44 -25.30
N ILE A 149 -14.22 13.76 -26.17
CA ILE A 149 -13.18 14.75 -25.87
C ILE A 149 -13.81 16.16 -25.88
N PRO A 150 -13.66 16.94 -24.79
CA PRO A 150 -14.15 18.32 -24.75
C PRO A 150 -13.48 19.20 -25.80
N ALA A 151 -14.20 20.20 -26.31
CA ALA A 151 -13.63 21.20 -27.21
C ALA A 151 -12.49 21.97 -26.51
N THR A 152 -11.52 22.41 -27.30
CA THR A 152 -10.42 23.25 -26.82
C THR A 152 -10.95 24.59 -26.29
N PHE A 153 -10.29 25.10 -25.26
CA PHE A 153 -10.64 26.40 -24.69
C PHE A 153 -10.17 27.53 -25.61
N ASP A 154 -11.02 28.54 -25.80
CA ASP A 154 -10.64 29.78 -26.47
C ASP A 154 -9.75 30.62 -25.55
N MET A 155 -8.47 30.71 -25.91
CA MET A 155 -7.46 31.44 -25.13
C MET A 155 -7.66 32.96 -25.20
N GLU A 156 -8.26 33.51 -26.25
CA GLU A 156 -8.50 34.94 -26.38
C GLU A 156 -9.66 35.40 -25.48
N GLU A 157 -10.74 34.64 -25.46
CA GLU A 157 -11.87 34.91 -24.57
C GLU A 157 -11.50 34.69 -23.10
N ALA A 158 -10.73 33.64 -22.80
CA ALA A 158 -10.24 33.36 -21.45
C ALA A 158 -9.35 34.48 -20.91
N ASN A 159 -8.41 35.00 -21.71
CA ASN A 159 -7.55 36.13 -21.31
C ASN A 159 -8.31 37.45 -21.14
N LYS A 160 -9.39 37.65 -21.90
CA LYS A 160 -10.26 38.83 -21.75
C LYS A 160 -11.11 38.76 -20.49
N LYS A 161 -11.61 37.56 -20.14
CA LYS A 161 -12.45 37.34 -18.95
C LYS A 161 -11.65 37.23 -17.66
N TYR A 162 -10.44 36.67 -17.73
CA TYR A 162 -9.54 36.46 -16.59
C TYR A 162 -8.15 37.05 -16.92
N PRO A 163 -8.00 38.39 -16.87
CA PRO A 163 -6.73 39.02 -17.16
C PRO A 163 -5.68 38.59 -16.15
N VAL A 164 -4.49 38.25 -16.65
CA VAL A 164 -3.33 37.90 -15.85
C VAL A 164 -2.84 39.16 -15.12
N LYS A 165 -3.22 39.30 -13.86
CA LYS A 165 -2.81 40.38 -12.97
C LYS A 165 -2.00 39.83 -11.82
N TYR A 166 -1.00 40.59 -11.39
CA TYR A 166 -0.19 40.22 -10.23
C TYR A 166 -1.01 40.06 -8.95
N GLU A 167 -2.07 40.86 -8.81
CA GLU A 167 -2.97 40.87 -7.66
C GLU A 167 -3.91 39.65 -7.62
N GLU A 168 -4.13 38.99 -8.76
CA GLU A 168 -5.02 37.85 -8.91
C GLU A 168 -4.25 36.65 -9.50
N SER A 169 -3.39 36.06 -8.67
CA SER A 169 -2.50 34.95 -9.06
C SER A 169 -3.25 33.72 -9.61
N MET A 170 -4.48 33.48 -9.17
CA MET A 170 -5.31 32.35 -9.64
C MET A 170 -5.70 32.46 -11.12
N ASN A 171 -5.87 33.68 -11.67
CA ASN A 171 -6.14 33.86 -13.10
C ASN A 171 -4.94 33.40 -13.95
N THR A 172 -3.73 33.64 -13.44
CA THR A 172 -2.49 33.20 -14.09
C THR A 172 -2.43 31.67 -14.17
N VAL A 173 -2.74 30.98 -13.06
CA VAL A 173 -2.77 29.51 -13.02
C VAL A 173 -3.86 28.96 -13.95
N LEU A 174 -5.05 29.57 -13.95
CA LEU A 174 -6.16 29.15 -14.81
C LEU A 174 -5.79 29.21 -16.30
N VAL A 175 -5.21 30.32 -16.75
CA VAL A 175 -4.80 30.49 -18.15
C VAL A 175 -3.68 29.49 -18.52
N GLN A 176 -2.73 29.24 -17.62
CA GLN A 176 -1.68 28.24 -17.83
C GLN A 176 -2.21 26.81 -17.90
N GLU A 177 -3.14 26.43 -17.03
CA GLU A 177 -3.76 25.11 -17.06
C GLU A 177 -4.66 24.93 -18.30
N MET A 178 -5.37 25.99 -18.74
CA MET A 178 -6.11 25.97 -20.01
C MET A 178 -5.18 25.76 -21.21
N GLU A 179 -4.03 26.44 -21.25
CA GLU A 179 -3.02 26.24 -22.29
C GLU A 179 -2.47 24.81 -22.28
N ARG A 180 -2.20 24.27 -21.08
CA ARG A 180 -1.72 22.90 -20.90
C ARG A 180 -2.75 21.86 -21.33
N PHE A 181 -4.02 22.07 -20.99
CA PHE A 181 -5.13 21.21 -21.39
C PHE A 181 -5.29 21.22 -22.92
N ASN A 182 -5.28 22.40 -23.54
CA ASN A 182 -5.34 22.51 -25.00
C ASN A 182 -4.19 21.76 -25.67
N LYS A 183 -2.95 21.90 -25.18
CA LYS A 183 -1.80 21.12 -25.70
C LYS A 183 -2.01 19.62 -25.60
N TYR A 184 -2.61 19.13 -24.51
CA TYR A 184 -2.89 17.71 -24.32
C TYR A 184 -3.95 17.21 -25.31
N VAL A 185 -5.03 17.98 -25.52
CA VAL A 185 -6.09 17.67 -26.49
C VAL A 185 -5.55 17.66 -27.92
N TYR A 186 -4.72 18.65 -28.31
CA TYR A 186 -4.09 18.69 -29.63
C TYR A 186 -3.11 17.53 -29.85
N PHE A 187 -2.33 17.15 -28.83
CA PHE A 187 -1.39 16.03 -28.94
C PHE A 187 -2.13 14.70 -29.15
N GLN A 188 -3.24 14.47 -28.44
CA GLN A 188 -4.07 13.28 -28.65
C GLN A 188 -4.80 13.25 -30.00
N ALA A 189 -5.06 14.40 -30.63
CA ALA A 189 -5.73 14.49 -31.92
C ALA A 189 -4.79 14.32 -33.14
N CYS A 190 -3.47 14.49 -32.98
CA CYS A 190 -2.49 14.38 -34.07
C CYS A 190 -1.76 13.03 -34.16
N ASP A 191 -1.92 12.13 -33.18
CA ASP A 191 -1.29 10.81 -33.13
C ASP A 191 -2.14 9.67 -33.75
N HIS A 192 -3.23 10.00 -34.46
CA HIS A 192 -4.05 9.08 -35.26
C HIS A 192 -4.04 9.48 -36.74
#